data_AF-A0A670YHU3-F1
#
_entry.id   AF-A0A670YHU3-F1
#
_cell.length_a   1.000
_cell.length_b   1.000
_cell.length_c   1.000
_cell.angle_alpha   90.00
_cell.angle_beta   90.00
_cell.angle_gamma   90.00
#
_symmetry.space_group_name_H-M   'P 1'
#
loop_
_entity.id
_entity.type
_entity.pdbx_description
1 polymer ?
#
loop_
_entity_poly.entity_id
_entity_poly.type
_entity_poly.pdbx_seq_one_letter_code
_entity_poly.pdbx_strand_id
1 'polypeptide(L)'
;MKLSTQAYCKMVLHGAKYPHCAVNGLLVAEKQQQQQQQQPGQRGREREPPQAPPPPTPHALLVDCIPLFHGSLALAPMLEVALSLIDSWCRENSYVIAGYYQANERVKDASPNLLAEKVASRIAENFSDTALIMVDNTKFTMKCLKPAVHVYEHHENKWRCRDPHIDYCEDWTEAQRISESLLDSRSYETLVDFDNHLDDIRNDWTNPEINKAVLHLC
;
A
#
# COMPACT_ATOMS: atom_id res chain seq x y z
N MET A 1 -8.96 -5.41 4.08
CA MET A 1 -8.26 -4.64 3.03
C MET A 1 -7.85 -5.58 1.91
N LYS A 2 -7.82 -5.11 0.66
CA LYS A 2 -7.22 -5.82 -0.48
C LYS A 2 -6.20 -4.94 -1.21
N LEU A 3 -5.25 -5.55 -1.91
CA LEU A 3 -4.27 -4.92 -2.79
C LEU A 3 -4.73 -5.06 -4.24
N SER A 4 -4.71 -3.96 -4.98
CA SER A 4 -4.81 -3.99 -6.43
C SER A 4 -3.55 -4.62 -7.04
N THR A 5 -3.70 -5.10 -8.28
CA THR A 5 -2.60 -5.58 -9.10
C THR A 5 -1.51 -4.51 -9.25
N GLN A 6 -1.88 -3.25 -9.49
CA GLN A 6 -0.92 -2.15 -9.63
C GLN A 6 -0.08 -1.94 -8.37
N ALA A 7 -0.73 -1.87 -7.19
CA ALA A 7 -0.03 -1.70 -5.92
C ALA A 7 0.94 -2.85 -5.66
N TYR A 8 0.51 -4.10 -5.91
CA TYR A 8 1.35 -5.27 -5.76
C TYR A 8 2.56 -5.26 -6.71
N CYS A 9 2.34 -4.99 -8.00
CA CYS A 9 3.40 -4.94 -9.01
C CYS A 9 4.47 -3.91 -8.65
N LYS A 10 4.10 -2.67 -8.29
CA LYS A 10 5.08 -1.65 -7.90
C LYS A 10 5.90 -2.03 -6.68
N MET A 11 5.26 -2.59 -5.66
CA MET A 11 5.95 -3.06 -4.46
C MET A 11 6.96 -4.15 -4.79
N VAL A 12 6.59 -5.10 -5.65
CA VAL A 12 7.47 -6.17 -6.12
C VAL A 12 8.62 -5.63 -6.96
N LEU A 13 8.35 -4.71 -7.89
CA LEU A 13 9.38 -4.07 -8.71
C LEU A 13 10.36 -3.26 -7.85
N HIS A 14 9.89 -2.59 -6.80
CA HIS A 14 10.75 -1.85 -5.89
C HIS A 14 11.73 -2.78 -5.16
N GLY A 15 11.24 -3.89 -4.63
CA GLY A 15 12.09 -4.93 -4.02
C GLY A 15 13.06 -5.56 -5.02
N ALA A 16 12.65 -5.79 -6.26
CA ALA A 16 13.52 -6.32 -7.32
C ALA A 16 14.61 -5.33 -7.74
N LYS A 17 14.34 -4.02 -7.71
CA LYS A 17 15.31 -2.98 -8.04
C LYS A 17 16.45 -2.91 -7.02
N TYR A 18 16.14 -3.10 -5.73
CA TYR A 18 17.11 -3.01 -4.63
C TYR A 18 17.16 -4.30 -3.80
N PRO A 19 17.60 -5.44 -4.37
CA PRO A 19 17.49 -6.76 -3.73
C PRO A 19 18.41 -6.93 -2.51
N HIS A 20 19.39 -6.05 -2.32
CA HIS A 20 20.38 -6.09 -1.24
C HIS A 20 20.11 -5.07 -0.15
N CYS A 21 19.00 -4.34 -0.23
CA CYS A 21 18.67 -3.27 0.71
C CYS A 21 17.26 -3.47 1.27
N ALA A 22 17.03 -2.92 2.45
CA ALA A 22 15.65 -2.73 2.91
C ALA A 22 14.97 -1.69 2.01
N VAL A 23 13.70 -1.90 1.67
CA VAL A 23 12.89 -0.94 0.92
C VAL A 23 11.60 -0.64 1.66
N ASN A 24 11.05 0.55 1.48
CA ASN A 24 9.74 0.89 2.02
C ASN A 24 8.92 1.79 1.09
N GLY A 25 7.66 1.96 1.45
CA GLY A 25 6.82 2.94 0.77
C GLY A 25 5.42 3.02 1.35
N LEU A 26 4.60 3.83 0.70
CA LEU A 26 3.23 4.10 1.11
C LEU A 26 2.24 3.41 0.19
N LEU A 27 1.12 3.01 0.75
CA LEU A 27 -0.02 2.46 0.03
C LEU A 27 -1.13 3.50 0.09
N VAL A 28 -1.77 3.75 -1.05
CA VAL A 28 -2.85 4.72 -1.16
C VAL A 28 -4.16 4.02 -1.53
N ALA A 29 -5.26 4.54 -0.99
CA ALA A 29 -6.61 4.13 -1.33
C ALA A 29 -7.37 5.31 -1.94
N GLU A 30 -8.40 5.04 -2.71
CA GLU A 30 -9.33 6.09 -3.12
C GLU A 30 -10.06 6.63 -1.89
N LYS A 31 -10.20 7.95 -1.84
CA LYS A 31 -10.99 8.61 -0.81
C LYS A 31 -12.45 8.27 -1.06
N GLN A 32 -13.01 7.35 -0.27
CA GLN A 32 -14.45 7.15 -0.25
C GLN A 32 -15.10 8.49 0.10
N GLN A 33 -15.88 9.05 -0.84
CA GLN A 33 -16.76 10.14 -0.50
C GLN A 33 -17.73 9.58 0.54
N GLN A 34 -17.56 9.97 1.80
CA GLN A 34 -18.65 9.89 2.75
C GLN A 34 -19.80 10.62 2.07
N GLN A 35 -20.79 9.88 1.56
CA GLN A 35 -22.11 10.45 1.32
C GLN A 35 -22.48 11.08 2.65
N GLN A 36 -22.34 12.40 2.75
CA GLN A 36 -23.00 13.14 3.79
C GLN A 36 -24.48 12.80 3.60
N GLN A 37 -24.99 11.90 4.43
CA GLN A 37 -26.41 11.87 4.74
C GLN A 37 -26.72 13.21 5.43
N GLN A 38 -26.84 14.27 4.64
CA GLN A 38 -27.61 15.44 5.03
C GLN A 38 -29.07 14.96 5.04
N GLN A 39 -29.51 14.40 6.17
CA GLN A 39 -30.93 14.34 6.46
C GLN A 39 -31.40 15.77 6.76
N PRO A 40 -32.30 16.37 5.96
CA PRO A 40 -32.98 17.59 6.36
C PRO A 40 -33.94 17.21 7.49
N GLY A 41 -33.79 17.86 8.66
CA GLY A 41 -34.58 17.53 9.83
C GLY A 41 -36.09 17.60 9.58
N GLN A 42 -36.82 16.56 9.98
CA GLN A 42 -38.24 16.66 10.28
C GLN A 42 -38.59 15.86 11.54
N ARG A 43 -39.32 16.53 12.43
CA ARG A 43 -39.94 15.99 13.65
C ARG A 43 -40.97 14.91 13.29
N GLY A 44 -40.94 13.78 13.98
CA GLY A 44 -42.07 12.84 14.01
C GLY A 44 -41.67 11.48 14.59
N ARG A 45 -42.26 11.10 15.73
CA ARG A 45 -42.09 9.77 16.34
C ARG A 45 -42.85 8.72 15.51
N GLU A 46 -42.15 7.80 14.86
CA GLU A 46 -42.69 6.47 14.51
C GLU A 46 -41.60 5.40 14.75
N ARG A 47 -42.00 4.26 15.29
CA ARG A 47 -41.12 3.15 15.68
C ARG A 47 -40.63 2.42 14.43
N GLU A 48 -39.34 2.53 14.10
CA GLU A 48 -38.72 1.71 13.06
C GLU A 48 -38.56 0.24 13.51
N PRO A 49 -38.80 -0.74 12.62
CA PRO A 49 -38.50 -2.15 12.89
C PRO A 49 -36.97 -2.40 12.97
N PRO A 50 -36.51 -3.52 13.57
CA PRO A 50 -35.09 -3.77 13.79
C PRO A 50 -34.32 -3.74 12.47
N GLN A 51 -33.43 -2.76 12.35
CA GLN A 51 -32.51 -2.58 11.23
C GLN A 51 -31.72 -3.89 11.02
N ALA A 52 -31.74 -4.38 9.78
CA ALA A 52 -30.85 -5.46 9.35
C ALA A 52 -29.39 -5.06 9.67
N PRO A 53 -28.50 -6.02 9.98
CA PRO A 53 -27.11 -5.71 10.26
C PRO A 53 -26.53 -4.87 9.12
N PRO A 54 -25.73 -3.83 9.42
CA PRO A 54 -25.12 -3.02 8.39
C PRO A 54 -24.37 -3.93 7.41
N PRO A 55 -24.42 -3.65 6.09
CA PRO A 55 -23.64 -4.41 5.13
C PRO A 55 -22.16 -4.42 5.60
N PRO A 56 -21.42 -5.52 5.39
CA PRO A 56 -20.01 -5.58 5.75
C PRO A 56 -19.32 -4.36 5.12
N THR A 57 -18.62 -3.59 5.95
CA THR A 57 -17.88 -2.41 5.48
C THR A 57 -17.03 -2.82 4.28
N PRO A 58 -17.15 -2.15 3.13
CA PRO A 58 -16.38 -2.50 1.95
C PRO A 58 -14.90 -2.44 2.36
N HIS A 59 -14.23 -3.58 2.34
CA HIS A 59 -12.81 -3.65 2.66
C HIS A 59 -12.07 -2.63 1.79
N ALA A 60 -11.36 -1.69 2.41
CA ALA A 60 -10.59 -0.70 1.69
C ALA A 60 -9.67 -1.39 0.65
N LEU A 61 -9.69 -0.88 -0.58
CA LEU A 61 -8.83 -1.33 -1.68
C LEU A 61 -7.63 -0.39 -1.77
N LEU A 62 -6.43 -0.94 -1.69
CA LEU A 62 -5.18 -0.24 -1.93
C LEU A 62 -4.93 -0.19 -3.43
N VAL A 63 -5.20 0.97 -4.03
CA VAL A 63 -5.23 1.16 -5.48
C VAL A 63 -3.85 1.44 -6.07
N ASP A 64 -2.94 1.99 -5.28
CA ASP A 64 -1.58 2.25 -5.73
C ASP A 64 -0.55 2.17 -4.59
N CYS A 65 0.71 2.07 -4.97
CA CYS A 65 1.88 2.03 -4.10
C CYS A 65 2.88 3.11 -4.55
N ILE A 66 3.40 3.89 -3.59
CA ILE A 66 4.45 4.89 -3.82
C ILE A 66 5.73 4.39 -3.16
N PRO A 67 6.74 3.97 -3.96
CA PRO A 67 8.08 3.65 -3.46
C PRO A 67 8.73 4.87 -2.80
N LEU A 68 9.19 4.72 -1.56
CA LEU A 68 9.82 5.80 -0.82
C LEU A 68 11.34 5.69 -0.86
N PHE A 69 11.91 4.84 -0.01
CA PHE A 69 13.34 4.81 0.24
C PHE A 69 13.93 3.41 0.09
N HIS A 70 15.22 3.37 -0.21
CA HIS A 70 16.03 2.16 -0.24
C HIS A 70 17.29 2.29 0.65
N GLY A 71 17.62 1.22 1.37
CA GLY A 71 18.75 1.19 2.29
C GLY A 71 18.46 1.90 3.62
N SER A 72 18.68 3.22 3.70
CA SER A 72 18.58 3.97 4.96
C SER A 72 17.16 4.46 5.25
N LEU A 73 16.28 3.55 5.67
CA LEU A 73 14.86 3.84 5.91
C LEU A 73 14.58 4.84 7.07
N ALA A 74 15.54 5.07 7.96
CA ALA A 74 15.32 5.71 9.27
C ALA A 74 15.61 7.22 9.34
N LEU A 75 15.70 7.91 8.20
CA LEU A 75 15.96 9.36 8.19
C LEU A 75 14.65 10.14 8.33
N ALA A 76 14.26 10.44 9.57
CA ALA A 76 13.03 11.15 9.91
C ALA A 76 12.75 12.41 9.07
N PRO A 77 13.74 13.30 8.79
CA PRO A 77 13.47 14.49 7.99
C PRO A 77 12.99 14.18 6.56
N MET A 78 13.59 13.19 5.90
CA MET A 78 13.22 12.84 4.53
C MET A 78 11.84 12.17 4.48
N LEU A 79 11.54 11.34 5.48
CA LEU A 79 10.23 10.72 5.61
C LEU A 79 9.11 11.76 5.86
N GLU A 80 9.36 12.77 6.70
CA GLU A 80 8.40 13.86 6.95
C GLU A 80 8.12 14.67 5.68
N VAL A 81 9.15 14.99 4.91
CA VAL A 81 9.02 15.68 3.62
C VAL A 81 8.23 14.83 2.63
N ALA A 82 8.56 13.54 2.51
CA ALA A 82 7.86 12.63 1.61
C ALA A 82 6.38 12.49 1.98
N LEU A 83 6.06 12.29 3.26
CA LEU A 83 4.69 12.21 3.75
C LEU A 83 3.91 13.50 3.45
N SER A 84 4.52 14.67 3.65
CA SER A 84 3.85 15.95 3.38
C SER A 84 3.57 16.15 1.89
N LEU A 85 4.52 15.82 1.01
CA LEU A 85 4.36 15.97 -0.43
C LEU A 85 3.34 14.97 -0.99
N ILE A 86 3.40 13.72 -0.54
CA ILE A 86 2.47 12.67 -0.96
C ILE A 86 1.06 12.96 -0.41
N ASP A 87 0.91 13.48 0.81
CA ASP A 87 -0.41 13.88 1.34
C ASP A 87 -1.03 14.99 0.50
N SER A 88 -0.24 15.99 0.08
CA SER A 88 -0.71 17.06 -0.81
C SER A 88 -1.18 16.49 -2.16
N TRP A 89 -0.35 15.65 -2.80
CA TRP A 89 -0.69 15.02 -4.07
C TRP A 89 -1.93 14.12 -3.94
N CYS A 90 -2.04 13.35 -2.84
CA CYS A 90 -3.21 12.51 -2.57
C CYS A 90 -4.49 13.35 -2.52
N ARG A 91 -4.47 14.49 -1.81
CA ARG A 91 -5.63 15.38 -1.69
C ARG A 91 -6.09 15.94 -3.03
N GLU A 92 -5.15 16.29 -3.91
CA GLU A 92 -5.44 16.80 -5.25
C GLU A 92 -6.04 15.73 -6.18
N ASN A 93 -5.63 14.47 -6.01
CA ASN A 93 -6.02 13.35 -6.86
C ASN A 93 -7.11 12.44 -6.24
N SER A 94 -7.78 12.90 -5.18
CA SER A 94 -8.82 12.14 -4.46
C SER A 94 -8.35 10.79 -3.88
N TYR A 95 -7.08 10.71 -3.49
CA TYR A 95 -6.50 9.60 -2.75
C TYR A 95 -6.35 9.93 -1.26
N VAL A 96 -6.11 8.88 -0.47
CA VAL A 96 -5.69 8.96 0.93
C VAL A 96 -4.60 7.93 1.19
N ILE A 97 -3.62 8.29 2.03
CA ILE A 97 -2.60 7.35 2.49
C ILE A 97 -3.29 6.34 3.41
N ALA A 98 -3.29 5.07 3.01
CA ALA A 98 -4.04 3.98 3.66
C ALA A 98 -3.14 2.86 4.19
N GLY A 99 -1.83 2.94 3.98
CA GLY A 99 -0.92 1.94 4.50
C GLY A 99 0.55 2.27 4.29
N TYR A 100 1.38 1.43 4.88
CA TYR A 100 2.83 1.45 4.75
C TYR A 100 3.30 0.03 4.45
N TYR A 101 4.26 -0.12 3.55
CA TYR A 101 4.92 -1.40 3.32
C TYR A 101 6.41 -1.30 3.59
N GLN A 102 7.00 -2.45 3.93
CA GLN A 102 8.42 -2.59 4.13
C GLN A 102 8.90 -3.99 3.74
N ALA A 103 10.05 -4.05 3.07
CA ALA A 103 10.85 -5.25 2.94
C ALA A 103 12.14 -5.05 3.75
N ASN A 104 12.45 -5.99 4.64
CA ASN A 104 13.69 -5.93 5.41
C ASN A 104 14.89 -6.38 4.57
N GLU A 105 16.09 -5.97 4.95
CA GLU A 105 17.33 -6.42 4.29
C GLU A 105 17.58 -7.93 4.48
N ARG A 106 17.22 -8.47 5.65
CA ARG A 106 17.42 -9.87 5.98
C ARG A 106 16.30 -10.73 5.41
N VAL A 107 16.65 -11.66 4.53
CA VAL A 107 15.70 -12.54 3.82
C VAL A 107 14.73 -13.28 4.75
N LYS A 108 15.18 -13.74 5.92
CA LYS A 108 14.37 -14.53 6.86
C LYS A 108 13.57 -13.69 7.86
N ASP A 109 13.73 -12.37 7.83
CA ASP A 109 13.08 -11.47 8.77
C ASP A 109 11.95 -10.71 8.08
N ALA A 110 10.72 -11.19 8.22
CA ALA A 110 9.52 -10.52 7.72
C ALA A 110 8.77 -9.77 8.84
N SER A 111 9.41 -9.54 9.98
CA SER A 111 8.77 -8.86 11.11
C SER A 111 8.84 -7.34 10.98
N PRO A 112 7.78 -6.60 11.36
CA PRO A 112 7.82 -5.15 11.36
C PRO A 112 8.79 -4.63 12.41
N ASN A 113 9.58 -3.62 12.04
CA ASN A 113 10.47 -2.94 12.99
C ASN A 113 9.73 -1.77 13.68
N LEU A 114 10.36 -1.18 14.70
CA LEU A 114 9.77 -0.07 15.45
C LEU A 114 9.44 1.15 14.57
N LEU A 115 10.21 1.38 13.50
CA LEU A 115 9.93 2.47 12.56
C LEU A 115 8.63 2.19 11.80
N ALA A 116 8.49 0.99 11.23
CA ALA A 116 7.30 0.55 10.51
C ALA A 116 6.04 0.68 11.38
N GLU A 117 6.12 0.21 12.63
CA GLU A 117 5.01 0.35 13.59
C GLU A 117 4.67 1.81 13.88
N LYS A 118 5.68 2.68 14.09
CA LYS A 118 5.45 4.11 14.35
C LYS A 118 4.81 4.82 13.16
N VAL A 119 5.32 4.58 11.95
CA VAL A 119 4.79 5.20 10.72
C VAL A 119 3.37 4.72 10.46
N ALA A 120 3.14 3.40 10.54
CA ALA A 120 1.82 2.84 10.36
C ALA A 120 0.84 3.34 11.43
N SER A 121 1.26 3.47 12.70
CA SER A 121 0.41 4.04 13.76
C SER A 121 0.07 5.51 13.50
N ARG A 122 1.01 6.29 12.97
CA ARG A 122 0.75 7.69 12.58
C ARG A 122 -0.25 7.78 11.41
N ILE A 123 -0.19 6.86 10.45
CA ILE A 123 -1.17 6.79 9.35
C ILE A 123 -2.54 6.35 9.91
N ALA A 124 -2.56 5.43 10.87
CA ALA A 124 -3.78 4.92 11.51
C ALA A 124 -4.57 6.00 12.29
N GLU A 125 -3.91 7.08 12.74
CA GLU A 125 -4.58 8.24 13.33
C GLU A 125 -5.50 8.97 12.33
N ASN A 126 -5.14 8.94 11.03
CA ASN A 126 -5.88 9.61 9.96
C ASN A 126 -6.79 8.66 9.17
N PHE A 127 -6.46 7.35 9.13
CA PHE A 127 -7.20 6.33 8.39
C PHE A 127 -7.39 5.06 9.23
N SER A 128 -8.61 4.77 9.66
CA SER A 128 -8.90 3.68 10.61
C SER A 128 -8.52 2.29 10.09
N ASP A 129 -8.61 2.08 8.77
CA ASP A 129 -8.42 0.78 8.13
C ASP A 129 -6.97 0.63 7.61
N THR A 130 -6.01 1.22 8.31
CA THR A 130 -4.59 1.20 7.90
C THR A 130 -4.00 -0.20 7.94
N ALA A 131 -3.27 -0.60 6.89
CA ALA A 131 -2.43 -1.79 6.93
C ALA A 131 -0.94 -1.47 6.94
N LEU A 132 -0.23 -2.35 7.64
CA LEU A 132 1.21 -2.47 7.60
C LEU A 132 1.56 -3.76 6.83
N ILE A 133 2.24 -3.64 5.71
CA ILE A 133 2.57 -4.78 4.84
C ILE A 133 4.05 -5.10 4.93
N MET A 134 4.38 -6.32 5.30
CA MET A 134 5.75 -6.83 5.30
C MET A 134 5.96 -7.74 4.09
N VAL A 135 6.94 -7.41 3.24
CA VAL A 135 7.30 -8.26 2.10
C VAL A 135 8.15 -9.43 2.60
N ASP A 136 7.72 -10.64 2.26
CA ASP A 136 8.39 -11.90 2.60
C ASP A 136 9.42 -12.25 1.53
N ASN A 137 10.66 -11.82 1.76
CA ASN A 137 11.78 -12.05 0.86
C ASN A 137 12.09 -13.54 0.65
N THR A 138 11.62 -14.46 1.51
CA THR A 138 11.79 -15.91 1.28
C THR A 138 10.90 -16.45 0.16
N LYS A 139 9.76 -15.78 -0.07
CA LYS A 139 8.77 -16.13 -1.11
C LYS A 139 8.92 -15.27 -2.36
N PHE A 140 9.70 -14.19 -2.27
CA PHE A 140 10.00 -13.33 -3.39
C PHE A 140 10.81 -14.09 -4.45
N THR A 141 10.21 -14.27 -5.62
CA THR A 141 10.83 -14.96 -6.76
C THR A 141 10.47 -14.21 -8.04
N MET A 142 11.31 -14.31 -9.07
CA MET A 142 11.04 -13.64 -10.37
C MET A 142 9.72 -14.08 -11.01
N LYS A 143 9.23 -15.28 -10.68
CA LYS A 143 7.96 -15.83 -11.18
C LYS A 143 6.75 -15.56 -10.29
N CYS A 144 6.95 -14.87 -9.16
CA CYS A 144 5.89 -14.55 -8.19
C CYS A 144 4.98 -15.74 -7.84
N LEU A 145 5.54 -16.94 -7.60
CA LEU A 145 4.74 -18.18 -7.48
C LEU A 145 3.72 -18.19 -6.33
N LYS A 146 3.95 -17.37 -5.30
CA LYS A 146 3.09 -17.23 -4.12
C LYS A 146 3.07 -15.76 -3.70
N PRO A 147 2.01 -15.29 -3.03
CA PRO A 147 1.99 -13.97 -2.42
C PRO A 147 3.13 -13.84 -1.41
N ALA A 148 4.07 -12.95 -1.70
CA ALA A 148 5.23 -12.67 -0.88
C ALA A 148 4.95 -11.53 0.11
N VAL A 149 3.76 -11.52 0.73
CA VAL A 149 3.32 -10.43 1.62
C VAL A 149 2.68 -10.98 2.89
N HIS A 150 2.94 -10.30 4.00
CA HIS A 150 2.25 -10.47 5.28
C HIS A 150 1.56 -9.16 5.62
N VAL A 151 0.27 -9.21 5.93
CA VAL A 151 -0.53 -8.01 6.23
C VAL A 151 -0.79 -7.96 7.73
N TYR A 152 -0.43 -6.83 8.33
CA TYR A 152 -0.65 -6.52 9.73
C TYR A 152 -1.74 -5.47 9.84
N GLU A 153 -2.68 -5.69 10.76
CA GLU A 153 -3.72 -4.74 11.08
C GLU A 153 -3.58 -4.21 12.50
N HIS A 154 -4.02 -2.97 12.68
CA HIS A 154 -4.00 -2.31 13.96
C HIS A 154 -5.23 -2.74 14.79
N HIS A 155 -4.99 -3.48 15.88
CA HIS A 155 -6.03 -3.90 16.82
C HIS A 155 -5.57 -3.68 18.26
N GLU A 156 -6.31 -2.87 19.02
CA GLU A 156 -6.03 -2.59 20.44
C GLU A 156 -4.57 -2.14 20.72
N ASN A 157 -4.09 -1.14 19.98
CA ASN A 157 -2.73 -0.58 20.10
C ASN A 157 -1.58 -1.56 19.78
N LYS A 158 -1.87 -2.67 19.10
CA LYS A 158 -0.86 -3.62 18.62
C LYS A 158 -1.11 -3.99 17.17
N TRP A 159 -0.01 -4.15 16.42
CA TRP A 159 -0.03 -4.69 15.07
C TRP A 159 -0.10 -6.22 15.15
N ARG A 160 -1.18 -6.81 14.63
CA ARG A 160 -1.34 -8.27 14.58
C ARG A 160 -1.34 -8.73 13.13
N CYS A 161 -0.53 -9.76 12.84
CA CYS A 161 -0.51 -10.37 11.52
C CYS A 161 -1.85 -11.07 11.27
N ARG A 162 -2.47 -10.80 10.11
CA ARG A 162 -3.64 -11.54 9.66
C ARG A 162 -3.26 -12.94 9.17
N ASP A 163 -4.27 -13.79 9.05
CA ASP A 163 -4.09 -15.19 8.65
C ASP A 163 -3.46 -15.29 7.24
N PRO A 164 -2.31 -15.98 7.07
CA PRO A 164 -1.65 -16.17 5.77
C PRO A 164 -2.51 -16.85 4.70
N HIS A 165 -3.62 -17.50 5.06
CA HIS A 165 -4.51 -18.20 4.12
C HIS A 165 -5.55 -17.28 3.47
N ILE A 166 -5.62 -16.01 3.88
CA ILE A 166 -6.49 -15.02 3.25
C ILE A 166 -5.81 -14.48 2.00
N ASP A 167 -6.54 -14.44 0.88
CA ASP A 167 -6.07 -13.74 -0.32
C ASP A 167 -6.15 -12.23 -0.09
N TYR A 168 -4.98 -11.60 -0.07
CA TYR A 168 -4.82 -10.16 0.12
C TYR A 168 -4.86 -9.40 -1.20
N CYS A 169 -4.78 -10.08 -2.33
CA CYS A 169 -4.92 -9.44 -3.64
C CYS A 169 -6.39 -9.42 -4.07
N GLU A 170 -6.74 -8.47 -4.92
CA GLU A 170 -8.04 -8.46 -5.59
C GLU A 170 -8.20 -9.67 -6.50
N ASP A 171 -7.23 -9.87 -7.39
CA ASP A 171 -7.03 -11.06 -8.21
C ASP A 171 -5.55 -11.47 -8.17
N TRP A 172 -5.24 -12.53 -7.40
CA TRP A 172 -3.88 -13.03 -7.30
C TRP A 172 -3.34 -13.58 -8.64
N THR A 173 -4.18 -14.21 -9.46
CA THR A 173 -3.72 -14.86 -10.70
C THR A 173 -3.31 -13.81 -11.72
N GLU A 174 -4.08 -12.73 -11.82
CA GLU A 174 -3.74 -11.58 -12.62
C GLU A 174 -2.47 -10.88 -12.10
N ALA A 175 -2.42 -10.58 -10.80
CA ALA A 175 -1.28 -9.90 -10.18
C ALA A 175 0.02 -10.69 -10.35
N GLN A 176 -0.04 -12.02 -10.22
CA GLN A 176 1.09 -12.91 -10.47
C GLN A 176 1.57 -12.83 -11.93
N ARG A 177 0.66 -12.99 -12.90
CA ARG A 177 0.99 -12.98 -14.34
C ARG A 177 1.61 -11.65 -14.77
N ILE A 178 1.03 -10.54 -14.33
CA ILE A 178 1.51 -9.20 -14.69
C ILE A 178 2.85 -8.92 -14.02
N SER A 179 3.00 -9.28 -12.74
CA SER A 179 4.28 -9.11 -12.03
C SER A 179 5.40 -9.93 -12.68
N GLU A 180 5.15 -11.18 -13.05
CA GLU A 180 6.12 -12.02 -13.79
C GLU A 180 6.54 -11.35 -15.10
N SER A 181 5.59 -10.87 -15.91
CA SER A 181 5.88 -10.18 -17.17
C SER A 181 6.70 -8.89 -16.98
N LEU A 182 6.41 -8.11 -15.94
CA LEU A 182 7.13 -6.86 -15.64
C LEU A 182 8.54 -7.13 -15.09
N LEU A 183 8.71 -8.21 -14.34
CA LEU A 183 10.01 -8.66 -13.84
C LEU A 183 10.88 -9.22 -14.98
N ASP A 184 10.32 -10.03 -15.87
CA ASP A 184 11.02 -10.59 -17.03
C ASP A 184 11.47 -9.50 -18.02
N SER A 185 10.64 -8.46 -18.21
CA SER A 185 10.97 -7.29 -19.02
C SER A 185 11.93 -6.29 -18.33
N ARG A 186 12.32 -6.56 -17.07
CA ARG A 186 13.18 -5.69 -16.26
C ARG A 186 12.63 -4.27 -16.05
N SER A 187 11.31 -4.15 -15.99
CA SER A 187 10.64 -2.86 -15.75
C SER A 187 11.07 -2.20 -14.44
N TYR A 188 11.59 -2.98 -13.47
CA TYR A 188 12.15 -2.48 -12.21
C TYR A 188 13.37 -1.56 -12.40
N GLU A 189 14.10 -1.63 -13.51
CA GLU A 189 15.22 -0.71 -13.79
C GLU A 189 14.71 0.73 -14.02
N THR A 190 13.49 0.87 -14.54
CA THR A 190 12.85 2.16 -14.84
C THR A 190 11.97 2.70 -13.73
N LEU A 191 11.69 1.88 -12.71
CA LEU A 191 10.90 2.30 -11.55
C LEU A 191 11.65 3.41 -10.80
N VAL A 192 10.97 4.49 -10.47
CA VAL A 192 11.49 5.61 -9.68
C VAL A 192 10.92 5.55 -8.27
N ASP A 193 11.78 5.63 -7.27
CA ASP A 193 11.36 5.87 -5.89
C ASP A 193 11.62 7.32 -5.45
N PHE A 194 11.22 7.64 -4.23
CA PHE A 194 11.35 8.98 -3.69
C PHE A 194 12.81 9.38 -3.48
N ASP A 195 13.72 8.45 -3.13
CA ASP A 195 15.16 8.72 -3.11
C ASP A 195 15.67 9.18 -4.48
N ASN A 196 15.30 8.50 -5.57
CA ASN A 196 15.69 8.91 -6.93
C ASN A 196 15.08 10.26 -7.34
N HIS A 197 13.89 10.59 -6.83
CA HIS A 197 13.28 11.90 -7.04
C HIS A 197 14.02 13.01 -6.28
N LEU A 198 14.51 12.73 -5.07
CA LEU A 198 15.31 13.68 -4.30
C LEU A 198 16.67 13.95 -4.96
N ASP A 199 17.26 12.94 -5.60
CA ASP A 199 18.49 13.10 -6.40
C ASP A 199 18.25 13.89 -7.69
N ASP A 200 17.12 13.66 -8.37
CA ASP A 200 16.71 14.38 -9.57
C ASP A 200 15.19 14.55 -9.64
N ILE A 201 14.73 15.78 -9.42
CA ILE A 201 13.31 16.18 -9.38
C ILE A 201 12.54 15.92 -10.68
N ARG A 202 13.25 15.63 -11.78
CA ARG A 202 12.63 15.26 -13.07
C ARG A 202 12.06 13.84 -13.05
N ASN A 203 12.55 13.00 -12.13
CA ASN A 203 12.06 11.64 -11.97
C ASN A 203 10.69 11.65 -11.28
N ASP A 204 9.69 11.04 -11.90
CA ASP A 204 8.32 11.01 -11.37
C ASP A 204 8.10 9.78 -10.47
N TRP A 205 8.00 10.01 -9.16
CA TRP A 205 7.76 8.97 -8.15
C TRP A 205 6.36 8.34 -8.23
N THR A 206 5.42 8.93 -8.99
CA THR A 206 4.09 8.32 -9.23
C THR A 206 4.14 7.17 -10.24
N ASN A 207 5.25 7.06 -11.00
CA ASN A 207 5.51 5.98 -11.97
C ASN A 207 4.37 5.77 -13.01
N PRO A 208 3.99 6.81 -13.79
CA PRO A 208 2.87 6.71 -14.73
C PRO A 208 3.10 5.70 -15.86
N GLU A 209 4.35 5.52 -16.30
CA GLU A 209 4.67 4.55 -17.37
C GLU A 209 4.51 3.10 -16.89
N ILE A 210 4.84 2.82 -15.62
CA ILE A 210 4.57 1.51 -15.01
C ILE A 210 3.07 1.28 -14.87
N ASN A 211 2.30 2.31 -14.47
CA ASN A 211 0.84 2.22 -14.39
C ASN A 211 0.21 1.87 -15.74
N LYS A 212 0.67 2.53 -16.82
CA LYS A 212 0.23 2.23 -18.19
C LYS A 212 0.61 0.81 -18.60
N ALA A 213 1.82 0.37 -18.28
CA ALA A 213 2.28 -0.99 -18.59
C ALA A 213 1.43 -2.06 -17.88
N VAL A 214 1.09 -1.86 -16.60
CA VAL A 214 0.17 -2.73 -15.86
C VAL A 214 -1.20 -2.76 -16.55
N LEU A 215 -1.77 -1.58 -16.84
CA LEU A 215 -3.08 -1.48 -17.48
C LEU A 215 -3.14 -2.15 -18.87
N HIS A 216 -2.06 -2.09 -19.64
CA HIS A 216 -1.95 -2.77 -20.93
C HIS A 216 -1.86 -4.30 -20.83
N LEU A 217 -1.41 -4.81 -19.68
CA LEU A 217 -1.24 -6.23 -19.43
C LEU A 217 -2.45 -6.87 -18.74
N CYS A 218 -3.30 -6.08 -18.08
CA CYS A 218 -4.63 -6.46 -17.56
C CYS A 218 -5.53 -6.99 -18.69
#